data_AF-A0A507ZRL0-F1
#
_entry.id   AF-A0A507ZRL0-F1
#
_cell.length_a   1.000
_cell.length_b   1.000
_cell.length_c   1.000
_cell.angle_alpha   90.00
_cell.angle_beta   90.00
_cell.angle_gamma   90.00
#
_symmetry.space_group_name_H-M   'P 1'
#
loop_
_entity.id
_entity.type
_entity.pdbx_description
1 polymer ?
#
loop_
_entity_poly.entity_id
_entity_poly.type
_entity_poly.pdbx_seq_one_letter_code
_entity_poly.pdbx_strand_id
1 'polypeptide(L)'
;MEKFNFFTHEELSIYCKPRKGETKFGEALTQVNSFEALEQNKAKYAIIGIPEDIGVQANFGKKGTKNAWEEFLKAFLNIQINPHNQPDNCIILGQIDCDGFLNDAGYILEKEENPEEKLGEIVSKIDAVVAEVVYKAVRTGKIPVIIGGGHNNAFGNIKGVSKALERPINVMNIDAHTDLRLCDYRHSGNGFSYAIKEGYLNRYNIIGLHKNYTPYYIFDDMEASKKIKYSLFEEYIHLTTIDKLIKFKASADFVQNQFGLEIDCDAIENFESSAKSPTGFSINEMRSFIKICRKQEVLYMHLCEAIPKENNNVGKALSYFVSDFIRDDD
;
A
#
# COMPACT_ATOMS: atom_id res chain seq x y z
N MET A 1 -10.46 18.69 -10.47
CA MET A 1 -9.84 17.60 -9.70
C MET A 1 -8.85 18.29 -8.78
N GLU A 2 -9.30 18.72 -7.61
CA GLU A 2 -8.59 19.73 -6.81
C GLU A 2 -7.54 19.13 -5.86
N LYS A 3 -7.43 17.80 -5.77
CA LYS A 3 -6.60 17.13 -4.75
C LYS A 3 -5.67 16.02 -5.28
N PHE A 4 -5.26 16.07 -6.55
CA PHE A 4 -4.22 15.17 -7.08
C PHE A 4 -3.21 15.97 -7.89
N ASN A 5 -1.93 15.84 -7.53
CA ASN A 5 -0.83 16.54 -8.15
C ASN A 5 -0.07 15.55 -9.05
N PHE A 6 -0.17 15.76 -10.36
CA PHE A 6 0.66 15.02 -11.32
C PHE A 6 2.10 15.51 -11.23
N PHE A 7 3.06 14.58 -11.28
CA PHE A 7 4.46 14.98 -11.20
C PHE A 7 5.02 15.48 -12.52
N THR A 8 5.83 16.53 -12.40
CA THR A 8 6.64 17.08 -13.48
C THR A 8 8.05 16.50 -13.50
N HIS A 9 8.71 16.58 -14.66
CA HIS A 9 10.11 16.19 -14.76
C HIS A 9 11.00 17.01 -13.81
N GLU A 10 10.69 18.30 -13.64
CA GLU A 10 11.40 19.18 -12.71
C GLU A 10 11.27 18.69 -11.27
N GLU A 11 10.05 18.34 -10.82
CA GLU A 11 9.82 17.82 -9.47
C GLU A 11 10.52 16.47 -9.22
N LEU A 12 10.46 15.53 -10.19
CA LEU A 12 11.15 14.24 -10.05
C LEU A 12 12.67 14.38 -10.09
N SER A 13 13.21 15.36 -10.84
CA SER A 13 14.65 15.57 -10.96
C SER A 13 15.32 15.94 -9.62
N ILE A 14 14.58 16.54 -8.69
CA ILE A 14 15.05 16.88 -7.33
C ILE A 14 15.49 15.63 -6.56
N TYR A 15 14.86 14.49 -6.83
CA TYR A 15 15.17 13.22 -6.19
C TYR A 15 16.26 12.42 -6.93
N CYS A 16 16.61 12.81 -8.16
CA CYS A 16 17.58 12.11 -8.98
C CYS A 16 19.01 12.56 -8.69
N LYS A 17 19.93 11.60 -8.59
CA LYS A 17 21.36 11.84 -8.39
C LYS A 17 22.12 11.32 -9.61
N PRO A 18 22.18 12.12 -10.70
CA PRO A 18 22.86 11.71 -11.92
C PRO A 18 24.35 11.50 -11.68
N ARG A 19 24.94 10.52 -12.34
CA ARG A 19 26.37 10.22 -12.27
C ARG A 19 26.88 9.83 -13.64
N LYS A 20 28.01 10.42 -14.04
CA LYS A 20 28.66 10.15 -15.33
C LYS A 20 28.86 8.65 -15.54
N GLY A 21 28.34 8.13 -16.65
CA GLY A 21 28.43 6.71 -17.02
C GLY A 21 27.26 5.84 -16.53
N GLU A 22 26.29 6.42 -15.83
CA GLU A 22 25.07 5.74 -15.37
C GLU A 22 23.85 6.48 -15.94
N THR A 23 22.74 5.76 -16.11
CA THR A 23 21.41 6.37 -16.31
C THR A 23 20.50 5.86 -15.21
N LYS A 24 19.86 6.79 -14.50
CA LYS A 24 18.92 6.49 -13.41
C LYS A 24 17.50 6.36 -13.94
N PHE A 25 16.67 5.61 -13.23
CA PHE A 25 15.24 5.46 -13.55
C PHE A 25 14.57 6.82 -13.76
N GLY A 26 14.75 7.75 -12.83
CA GLY A 26 14.11 9.06 -12.91
C GLY A 26 14.54 9.91 -14.11
N GLU A 27 15.68 9.61 -14.74
CA GLU A 27 16.12 10.30 -15.95
C GLU A 27 15.41 9.81 -17.23
N ALA A 28 14.83 8.60 -17.20
CA ALA A 28 14.25 7.96 -18.39
C ALA A 28 12.75 7.63 -18.25
N LEU A 29 12.11 7.97 -17.12
CA LEU A 29 10.67 7.79 -16.97
C LEU A 29 9.89 8.68 -17.94
N THR A 30 8.87 8.11 -18.57
CA THR A 30 7.91 8.89 -19.35
C THR A 30 7.03 9.69 -18.41
N GLN A 31 6.80 10.96 -18.73
CA GLN A 31 5.93 11.83 -17.94
C GLN A 31 4.49 11.81 -18.46
N VAL A 32 3.54 11.88 -17.54
CA VAL A 32 2.10 11.97 -17.81
C VAL A 32 1.51 13.03 -16.89
N ASN A 33 0.70 13.93 -17.42
CA ASN A 33 0.12 15.06 -16.68
C ASN A 33 -1.42 15.04 -16.60
N SER A 34 -2.06 13.97 -17.10
CA SER A 34 -3.50 13.78 -17.03
C SER A 34 -3.85 12.29 -17.13
N PHE A 35 -5.06 11.90 -16.76
CA PHE A 35 -5.50 10.51 -16.91
C PHE A 35 -5.73 10.14 -18.39
N GLU A 36 -6.08 11.09 -19.25
CA GLU A 36 -6.19 10.87 -20.70
C GLU A 36 -4.82 10.56 -21.31
N ALA A 37 -3.77 11.27 -20.89
CA ALA A 37 -2.40 10.97 -21.28
C ALA A 37 -1.92 9.62 -20.70
N LEU A 38 -2.39 9.26 -19.49
CA LEU A 38 -2.10 7.94 -18.88
C LEU A 38 -2.70 6.80 -19.70
N GLU A 39 -3.94 6.95 -20.16
CA GLU A 39 -4.65 5.97 -20.99
C GLU A 39 -3.91 5.69 -22.31
N GLN A 40 -3.33 6.72 -22.92
CA GLN A 40 -2.55 6.59 -24.17
C GLN A 40 -1.15 6.01 -23.98
N ASN A 41 -0.64 6.00 -22.74
CA ASN A 41 0.69 5.48 -22.43
C ASN A 41 0.69 3.94 -22.45
N LYS A 42 1.82 3.30 -22.79
CA LYS A 42 1.93 1.83 -22.86
C LYS A 42 2.34 1.15 -21.56
N ALA A 43 2.86 1.90 -20.58
CA ALA A 43 3.26 1.36 -19.29
C ALA A 43 2.10 0.61 -18.63
N LYS A 44 2.40 -0.47 -17.92
CA LYS A 44 1.41 -1.28 -17.20
C LYS A 44 1.07 -0.69 -15.84
N TYR A 45 2.05 -0.09 -15.17
CA TYR A 45 1.93 0.34 -13.77
C TYR A 45 1.87 1.87 -13.63
N ALA A 46 0.96 2.35 -12.78
CA ALA A 46 0.89 3.76 -12.38
C ALA A 46 1.21 3.88 -10.89
N ILE A 47 2.32 4.51 -10.55
CA ILE A 47 2.80 4.65 -9.18
C ILE A 47 2.26 5.95 -8.58
N ILE A 48 1.60 5.85 -7.42
CA ILE A 48 0.86 6.93 -6.76
C ILE A 48 1.29 7.04 -5.29
N GLY A 49 1.59 8.26 -4.83
CA GLY A 49 1.86 8.55 -3.43
C GLY A 49 0.62 9.01 -2.65
N ILE A 50 0.51 8.59 -1.39
CA ILE A 50 -0.47 9.12 -0.43
C ILE A 50 0.28 9.59 0.83
N PRO A 51 0.83 10.81 0.83
CA PRO A 51 1.69 11.30 1.92
C PRO A 51 0.87 11.78 3.13
N GLU A 52 0.26 10.86 3.89
CA GLU A 52 -0.50 11.17 5.10
C GLU A 52 -0.25 10.17 6.26
N ASP A 53 -0.58 10.58 7.49
CA ASP A 53 -0.48 9.79 8.72
C ASP A 53 -1.66 10.02 9.69
N ILE A 54 -2.78 10.51 9.17
CA ILE A 54 -3.97 10.93 9.93
C ILE A 54 -4.76 9.71 10.40
N GLY A 55 -4.94 8.71 9.53
CA GLY A 55 -5.62 7.47 9.92
C GLY A 55 -4.87 6.65 10.95
N VAL A 56 -3.53 6.73 10.93
CA VAL A 56 -2.66 6.15 11.96
C VAL A 56 -2.87 6.83 13.30
N GLN A 57 -2.88 8.17 13.32
CA GLN A 57 -3.10 8.96 14.53
C GLN A 57 -4.52 8.76 15.09
N ALA A 58 -5.54 8.68 14.23
CA ALA A 58 -6.91 8.34 14.64
C ALA A 58 -7.01 6.94 15.27
N ASN A 59 -6.07 6.04 14.97
CA ASN A 59 -5.98 4.70 15.58
C ASN A 59 -4.94 4.64 16.71
N PHE A 60 -4.61 5.76 17.35
CA PHE A 60 -3.62 5.86 18.44
C PHE A 60 -2.19 5.46 18.05
N GLY A 61 -1.90 5.37 16.75
CA GLY A 61 -0.60 5.01 16.21
C GLY A 61 0.39 6.18 16.17
N LYS A 62 1.64 5.85 15.86
CA LYS A 62 2.72 6.83 15.75
C LYS A 62 2.71 7.50 14.37
N LYS A 63 2.72 8.83 14.35
CA LYS A 63 2.85 9.64 13.12
C LYS A 63 4.17 9.38 12.37
N GLY A 64 4.17 9.65 11.07
CA GLY A 64 5.37 9.63 10.22
C GLY A 64 5.23 8.87 8.90
N THR A 65 4.11 8.15 8.66
CA THR A 65 3.88 7.42 7.41
C THR A 65 3.83 8.33 6.18
N LYS A 66 3.46 9.60 6.38
CA LYS A 66 3.49 10.62 5.32
C LYS A 66 4.84 10.81 4.64
N ASN A 67 5.94 10.48 5.33
CA ASN A 67 7.30 10.63 4.81
C ASN A 67 7.72 9.46 3.90
N ALA A 68 6.96 8.35 3.88
CA ALA A 68 7.32 7.14 3.13
C ALA A 68 7.44 7.39 1.64
N TRP A 69 6.55 8.21 1.08
CA TRP A 69 6.54 8.53 -0.34
C TRP A 69 7.83 9.21 -0.80
N GLU A 70 8.27 10.24 -0.08
CA GLU A 70 9.48 10.99 -0.42
C GLU A 70 10.74 10.10 -0.34
N GLU A 71 10.85 9.30 0.72
CA GLU A 71 11.98 8.39 0.90
C GLU A 71 11.99 7.25 -0.13
N PHE A 72 10.80 6.78 -0.55
CA PHE A 72 10.67 5.87 -1.68
C PHE A 72 11.19 6.52 -2.97
N LEU A 73 10.79 7.75 -3.31
CA LEU A 73 11.25 8.44 -4.52
C LEU A 73 12.78 8.61 -4.54
N LYS A 74 13.38 9.02 -3.42
CA LYS A 74 14.84 9.14 -3.25
C LYS A 74 15.59 7.85 -3.55
N ALA A 75 14.98 6.69 -3.29
CA ALA A 75 15.58 5.39 -3.57
C ALA A 75 15.24 4.85 -4.97
N PHE A 76 13.96 4.86 -5.33
CA PHE A 76 13.43 4.24 -6.55
C PHE A 76 13.90 4.95 -7.82
N LEU A 77 13.88 6.29 -7.84
CA LEU A 77 14.32 7.06 -9.01
C LEU A 77 15.83 6.92 -9.27
N ASN A 78 16.60 6.47 -8.26
CA ASN A 78 18.04 6.25 -8.36
C ASN A 78 18.44 4.79 -8.67
N ILE A 79 17.48 3.92 -8.98
CA ILE A 79 17.78 2.60 -9.56
C ILE A 79 18.53 2.81 -10.88
N GLN A 80 19.57 2.02 -11.10
CA GLN A 80 20.31 2.04 -12.37
C GLN A 80 19.54 1.31 -13.45
N ILE A 81 19.39 1.96 -14.60
CA ILE A 81 18.93 1.33 -15.83
C ILE A 81 20.02 0.38 -16.30
N ASN A 82 19.63 -0.87 -16.54
CA ASN A 82 20.49 -1.94 -17.03
C ASN A 82 19.59 -3.06 -17.61
N PRO A 83 20.15 -4.14 -18.19
CA PRO A 83 19.34 -5.21 -18.79
C PRO A 83 18.27 -5.85 -17.88
N HIS A 84 18.38 -5.70 -16.55
CA HIS A 84 17.45 -6.24 -15.56
C HIS A 84 16.52 -5.18 -14.95
N ASN A 85 16.69 -3.90 -15.29
CA ASN A 85 15.96 -2.77 -14.74
C ASN A 85 15.60 -1.79 -15.86
N GLN A 86 14.35 -1.84 -16.34
CA GLN A 86 13.83 -0.93 -17.36
C GLN A 86 12.68 -0.11 -16.80
N PRO A 87 12.64 1.22 -17.00
CA PRO A 87 11.61 2.09 -16.44
C PRO A 87 10.31 2.10 -17.25
N ASP A 88 10.34 1.64 -18.52
CA ASP A 88 9.25 1.80 -19.50
C ASP A 88 7.91 1.17 -19.08
N ASN A 89 7.94 0.20 -18.16
CA ASN A 89 6.74 -0.49 -17.70
C ASN A 89 5.98 0.26 -16.60
N CYS A 90 6.50 1.39 -16.11
CA CYS A 90 5.87 2.17 -15.06
C CYS A 90 5.87 3.68 -15.32
N ILE A 91 4.91 4.37 -14.72
CA ILE A 91 4.83 5.83 -14.68
C ILE A 91 4.76 6.25 -13.21
N ILE A 92 5.59 7.21 -12.81
CA ILE A 92 5.39 7.92 -11.55
C ILE A 92 4.32 8.98 -11.81
N LEU A 93 3.07 8.68 -11.44
CA LEU A 93 1.93 9.50 -11.84
C LEU A 93 1.87 10.79 -11.05
N GLY A 94 2.10 10.72 -9.74
CA GLY A 94 1.90 11.85 -8.84
C GLY A 94 1.53 11.42 -7.44
N GLN A 95 0.92 12.34 -6.70
CA GLN A 95 0.48 12.11 -5.33
C GLN A 95 -0.87 12.77 -5.05
N ILE A 96 -1.57 12.24 -4.06
CA ILE A 96 -2.73 12.92 -3.47
C ILE A 96 -2.24 14.15 -2.71
N ASP A 97 -2.93 15.27 -2.89
CA ASP A 97 -2.69 16.48 -2.10
C ASP A 97 -3.31 16.31 -0.69
N CYS A 98 -2.43 16.04 0.26
CA CYS A 98 -2.79 15.85 1.66
C CYS A 98 -2.55 17.09 2.53
N ASP A 99 -2.02 18.19 2.00
CA ASP A 99 -1.56 19.32 2.82
C ASP A 99 -2.69 19.96 3.61
N GLY A 100 -3.83 20.20 2.95
CA GLY A 100 -5.03 20.72 3.61
C GLY A 100 -5.55 19.77 4.70
N PHE A 101 -5.55 18.46 4.44
CA PHE A 101 -5.99 17.46 5.43
C PHE A 101 -5.05 17.40 6.64
N LEU A 102 -3.75 17.48 6.40
CA LEU A 102 -2.73 17.48 7.46
C LEU A 102 -2.81 18.74 8.32
N ASN A 103 -3.07 19.90 7.71
CA ASN A 103 -3.28 21.16 8.43
C ASN A 103 -4.53 21.10 9.32
N ASP A 104 -5.66 20.62 8.80
CA ASP A 104 -6.90 20.45 9.56
C ASP A 104 -6.69 19.47 10.73
N ALA A 105 -6.03 18.33 10.47
CA ALA A 105 -5.71 17.34 11.49
C ALA A 105 -4.78 17.92 12.58
N GLY A 106 -3.78 18.71 12.20
CA GLY A 106 -2.90 19.41 13.14
C GLY A 106 -3.66 20.36 14.06
N TYR A 107 -4.60 21.13 13.52
CA TYR A 107 -5.45 22.00 14.32
C TYR A 107 -6.33 21.22 15.31
N ILE A 108 -6.94 20.11 14.87
CA ILE A 108 -7.74 19.22 15.73
C ILE A 108 -6.90 18.68 16.88
N LEU A 109 -5.72 18.13 16.57
CA LEU A 109 -4.79 17.56 17.55
C LEU A 109 -4.32 18.59 18.60
N GLU A 110 -4.23 19.87 18.24
CA GLU A 110 -3.85 20.94 19.16
C GLU A 110 -5.00 21.44 20.07
N LYS A 111 -6.25 21.30 19.63
CA LYS A 111 -7.41 21.94 20.27
C LYS A 111 -8.34 20.99 20.99
N GLU A 112 -8.36 19.73 20.61
CA GLU A 112 -9.32 18.73 21.09
C GLU A 112 -8.65 17.75 22.05
N GLU A 113 -9.33 17.44 23.15
CA GLU A 113 -8.84 16.46 24.14
C GLU A 113 -8.98 15.02 23.63
N ASN A 114 -10.03 14.73 22.85
CA ASN A 114 -10.30 13.43 22.23
C ASN A 114 -10.50 13.61 20.71
N PRO A 115 -9.41 13.74 19.94
CA PRO A 115 -9.46 14.15 18.53
C PRO A 115 -9.93 13.05 17.56
N GLU A 116 -10.01 11.79 17.98
CA GLU A 116 -10.01 10.61 17.11
C GLU A 116 -11.19 10.57 16.12
N GLU A 117 -12.40 10.86 16.59
CA GLU A 117 -13.60 10.87 15.74
C GLU A 117 -13.51 11.98 14.66
N LYS A 118 -13.02 13.16 15.04
CA LYS A 118 -12.81 14.30 14.12
C LYS A 118 -11.70 14.02 13.12
N LEU A 119 -10.63 13.33 13.54
CA LEU A 119 -9.62 12.83 12.60
C LEU A 119 -10.24 11.80 11.65
N GLY A 120 -11.15 10.94 12.12
CA GLY A 120 -11.88 10.00 11.29
C GLY A 120 -12.78 10.66 10.23
N GLU A 121 -13.34 11.83 10.50
CA GLU A 121 -14.03 12.62 9.47
C GLU A 121 -13.08 13.05 8.34
N ILE A 122 -11.83 13.40 8.68
CA ILE A 122 -10.80 13.71 7.69
C ILE A 122 -10.40 12.46 6.91
N VAL A 123 -10.19 11.33 7.59
CA VAL A 123 -9.88 10.05 6.93
C VAL A 123 -10.97 9.67 5.92
N SER A 124 -12.24 9.87 6.27
CA SER A 124 -13.37 9.62 5.35
C SER A 124 -13.29 10.48 4.08
N LYS A 125 -12.82 11.73 4.19
CA LYS A 125 -12.60 12.60 3.02
C LYS A 125 -11.39 12.13 2.19
N ILE A 126 -10.33 11.67 2.85
CA ILE A 126 -9.17 11.06 2.18
C ILE A 126 -9.61 9.82 1.40
N ASP A 127 -10.39 8.92 2.01
CA ASP A 127 -10.90 7.70 1.38
C ASP A 127 -11.65 8.01 0.08
N ALA A 128 -12.44 9.09 0.05
CA ALA A 128 -13.16 9.52 -1.15
C ALA A 128 -12.23 9.98 -2.28
N VAL A 129 -11.18 10.74 -1.96
CA VAL A 129 -10.17 11.20 -2.93
C VAL A 129 -9.35 10.02 -3.45
N VAL A 130 -8.89 9.14 -2.56
CA VAL A 130 -8.16 7.91 -2.91
C VAL A 130 -8.99 7.07 -3.86
N ALA A 131 -10.27 6.82 -3.51
CA ALA A 131 -11.16 6.02 -4.36
C ALA A 131 -11.35 6.63 -5.76
N GLU A 132 -11.46 7.95 -5.87
CA GLU A 132 -11.58 8.62 -7.18
C GLU A 132 -10.31 8.49 -8.02
N VAL A 133 -9.14 8.72 -7.42
CA VAL A 133 -7.84 8.63 -8.11
C VAL A 133 -7.57 7.19 -8.56
N VAL A 134 -7.77 6.22 -7.68
CA VAL A 134 -7.58 4.79 -7.97
C VAL A 134 -8.58 4.33 -9.03
N TYR A 135 -9.85 4.76 -8.94
CA TYR A 135 -10.85 4.50 -9.97
C TYR A 135 -10.36 4.94 -11.35
N LYS A 136 -9.91 6.20 -11.48
CA LYS A 136 -9.42 6.73 -12.76
C LYS A 136 -8.20 5.98 -13.26
N ALA A 137 -7.22 5.71 -12.40
CA ALA A 137 -6.02 4.95 -12.78
C ALA A 137 -6.39 3.55 -13.33
N VAL A 138 -7.28 2.82 -12.67
CA VAL A 138 -7.74 1.50 -13.16
C VAL A 138 -8.52 1.63 -14.47
N ARG A 139 -9.36 2.67 -14.64
CA ARG A 139 -10.10 2.91 -15.89
C ARG A 139 -9.21 3.19 -17.10
N THR A 140 -7.98 3.66 -16.88
CA THR A 140 -6.96 3.81 -17.95
C THR A 140 -6.25 2.50 -18.32
N GLY A 141 -6.67 1.37 -17.74
CA GLY A 141 -6.08 0.05 -17.96
C GLY A 141 -4.75 -0.17 -17.22
N LYS A 142 -4.42 0.67 -16.25
CA LYS A 142 -3.18 0.57 -15.45
C LYS A 142 -3.44 -0.17 -14.15
N ILE A 143 -2.39 -0.80 -13.63
CA ILE A 143 -2.36 -1.36 -12.27
C ILE A 143 -1.74 -0.30 -11.33
N PRO A 144 -2.50 0.22 -10.35
CA PRO A 144 -1.97 1.15 -9.37
C PRO A 144 -0.94 0.48 -8.47
N VAL A 145 0.18 1.18 -8.23
CA VAL A 145 1.18 0.84 -7.22
C VAL A 145 1.26 2.01 -6.25
N ILE A 146 0.82 1.79 -5.01
CA ILE A 146 0.46 2.85 -4.08
C ILE A 146 1.45 2.84 -2.92
N ILE A 147 1.99 4.01 -2.57
CA ILE A 147 3.01 4.17 -1.52
C ILE A 147 2.53 5.14 -0.45
N GLY A 148 2.52 4.65 0.79
CA GLY A 148 1.97 5.38 1.93
C GLY A 148 0.43 5.46 1.84
N GLY A 149 -0.22 6.15 2.77
CA GLY A 149 0.22 6.53 4.11
C GLY A 149 -0.06 5.37 5.07
N GLY A 150 -0.99 5.57 6.00
CA GLY A 150 -1.46 4.50 6.87
C GLY A 150 -2.31 3.46 6.12
N HIS A 151 -2.57 2.34 6.78
CA HIS A 151 -3.39 1.26 6.22
C HIS A 151 -4.88 1.64 6.08
N ASN A 152 -5.29 2.81 6.60
CA ASN A 152 -6.62 3.37 6.32
C ASN A 152 -6.87 3.53 4.81
N ASN A 153 -5.84 3.78 4.01
CA ASN A 153 -5.99 3.98 2.56
C ASN A 153 -6.47 2.73 1.82
N ALA A 154 -6.34 1.53 2.39
CA ALA A 154 -6.85 0.29 1.81
C ALA A 154 -8.34 0.41 1.44
N PHE A 155 -9.15 1.07 2.27
CA PHE A 155 -10.56 1.25 1.95
C PHE A 155 -10.79 2.05 0.66
N GLY A 156 -10.09 3.18 0.52
CA GLY A 156 -10.12 3.98 -0.71
C GLY A 156 -9.62 3.19 -1.93
N ASN A 157 -8.53 2.44 -1.78
CA ASN A 157 -7.96 1.60 -2.84
C ASN A 157 -8.98 0.55 -3.32
N ILE A 158 -9.51 -0.24 -2.39
CA ILE A 158 -10.50 -1.29 -2.66
C ILE A 158 -11.74 -0.71 -3.33
N LYS A 159 -12.27 0.40 -2.79
CA LYS A 159 -13.46 1.07 -3.32
C LYS A 159 -13.23 1.60 -4.73
N GLY A 160 -12.07 2.21 -5.00
CA GLY A 160 -11.72 2.72 -6.32
C GLY A 160 -11.63 1.63 -7.37
N VAL A 161 -10.89 0.56 -7.07
CA VAL A 161 -10.75 -0.60 -7.98
C VAL A 161 -12.11 -1.29 -8.18
N SER A 162 -12.85 -1.55 -7.10
CA SER A 162 -14.16 -2.21 -7.18
C SER A 162 -15.15 -1.43 -8.05
N LYS A 163 -15.19 -0.10 -7.92
CA LYS A 163 -16.01 0.75 -8.78
C LYS A 163 -15.57 0.71 -10.24
N ALA A 164 -14.26 0.73 -10.51
CA ALA A 164 -13.74 0.72 -11.87
C ALA A 164 -14.05 -0.59 -12.61
N LEU A 165 -14.07 -1.70 -11.87
CA LEU A 165 -14.39 -3.04 -12.35
C LEU A 165 -15.87 -3.42 -12.21
N GLU A 166 -16.68 -2.55 -11.63
CA GLU A 166 -18.13 -2.73 -11.40
C GLU A 166 -18.48 -4.00 -10.61
N ARG A 167 -17.61 -4.42 -9.69
CA ARG A 167 -17.80 -5.61 -8.84
C ARG A 167 -16.93 -5.55 -7.60
N PRO A 168 -17.29 -6.25 -6.50
CA PRO A 168 -16.38 -6.42 -5.38
C PRO A 168 -15.13 -7.20 -5.80
N ILE A 169 -14.00 -6.89 -5.17
CA ILE A 169 -12.71 -7.53 -5.47
C ILE A 169 -12.28 -8.47 -4.34
N ASN A 170 -11.30 -9.32 -4.60
CA ASN A 170 -10.63 -10.05 -3.53
C ASN A 170 -9.39 -9.26 -3.07
N VAL A 171 -8.97 -9.45 -1.82
CA VAL A 171 -7.76 -8.83 -1.28
C VAL A 171 -6.92 -9.85 -0.52
N MET A 172 -5.62 -9.82 -0.77
CA MET A 172 -4.61 -10.49 0.02
C MET A 172 -3.82 -9.45 0.80
N ASN A 173 -3.83 -9.58 2.13
CA ASN A 173 -3.16 -8.69 3.06
C ASN A 173 -2.04 -9.43 3.80
N ILE A 174 -0.82 -8.90 3.71
CA ILE A 174 0.33 -9.37 4.49
C ILE A 174 0.52 -8.38 5.64
N ASP A 175 0.15 -8.80 6.85
CA ASP A 175 -0.11 -7.90 7.98
C ASP A 175 -0.01 -8.65 9.31
N ALA A 176 0.55 -7.98 10.34
CA ALA A 176 0.55 -8.49 11.71
C ALA A 176 -0.83 -8.36 12.38
N HIS A 177 -1.72 -7.54 11.82
CA HIS A 177 -3.06 -7.22 12.26
C HIS A 177 -4.12 -7.69 11.24
N THR A 178 -5.39 -7.59 11.65
CA THR A 178 -6.52 -7.93 10.76
C THR A 178 -7.10 -6.71 10.07
N ASP A 179 -6.93 -5.54 10.68
CA ASP A 179 -7.61 -4.30 10.30
C ASP A 179 -9.14 -4.44 10.09
N LEU A 180 -9.72 -5.31 10.90
CA LEU A 180 -11.16 -5.60 11.00
C LEU A 180 -11.80 -5.00 12.26
N ARG A 181 -11.25 -3.90 12.82
CA ARG A 181 -11.89 -3.23 13.97
C ARG A 181 -13.28 -2.70 13.58
N LEU A 182 -14.08 -2.39 14.59
CA LEU A 182 -15.44 -1.87 14.42
C LEU A 182 -15.48 -0.60 13.55
N CYS A 183 -16.61 -0.38 12.87
CA CYS A 183 -16.87 0.82 12.07
C CYS A 183 -17.57 1.91 12.91
N ASP A 184 -16.93 2.38 13.97
CA ASP A 184 -17.38 3.48 14.82
C ASP A 184 -17.04 4.85 14.22
N TYR A 185 -15.77 5.07 13.88
CA TYR A 185 -15.26 6.17 13.04
C TYR A 185 -14.16 5.62 12.13
N ARG A 186 -13.58 6.43 11.24
CA ARG A 186 -12.54 5.95 10.30
C ARG A 186 -11.13 6.10 10.89
N HIS A 187 -10.32 5.06 10.78
CA HIS A 187 -8.91 5.07 11.19
C HIS A 187 -8.13 3.96 10.45
N SER A 188 -6.84 3.74 10.76
CA SER A 188 -6.03 2.72 10.04
C SER A 188 -6.57 1.30 10.21
N GLY A 189 -6.86 0.89 11.44
CA GLY A 189 -7.26 -0.49 11.75
C GLY A 189 -8.69 -0.94 11.40
N ASN A 190 -9.44 -0.24 10.55
CA ASN A 190 -10.79 -0.67 10.13
C ASN A 190 -11.10 -0.50 8.64
N GLY A 191 -10.10 -0.30 7.79
CA GLY A 191 -10.30 -0.13 6.35
C GLY A 191 -11.05 -1.31 5.69
N PHE A 192 -10.70 -2.54 6.07
CA PHE A 192 -11.33 -3.75 5.52
C PHE A 192 -12.76 -3.95 6.04
N SER A 193 -13.05 -3.59 7.30
CA SER A 193 -14.41 -3.61 7.83
C SER A 193 -15.35 -2.71 7.02
N TYR A 194 -14.90 -1.50 6.68
CA TYR A 194 -15.67 -0.59 5.82
C TYR A 194 -15.83 -1.14 4.39
N ALA A 195 -14.78 -1.73 3.82
CA ALA A 195 -14.85 -2.35 2.50
C ALA A 195 -15.84 -3.53 2.44
N ILE A 196 -15.93 -4.35 3.49
CA ILE A 196 -16.90 -5.43 3.64
C ILE A 196 -18.31 -4.85 3.80
N LYS A 197 -18.48 -3.90 4.74
CA LYS A 197 -19.77 -3.27 5.07
C LYS A 197 -20.41 -2.58 3.87
N GLU A 198 -19.60 -1.88 3.06
CA GLU A 198 -20.07 -1.21 1.83
C GLU A 198 -20.10 -2.12 0.60
N GLY A 199 -19.72 -3.39 0.71
CA GLY A 199 -19.86 -4.38 -0.35
C GLY A 199 -18.82 -4.27 -1.48
N TYR A 200 -17.66 -3.68 -1.23
CA TYR A 200 -16.55 -3.61 -2.20
C TYR A 200 -15.53 -4.76 -2.06
N LEU A 201 -15.53 -5.46 -0.91
CA LEU A 201 -14.64 -6.60 -0.64
C LEU A 201 -15.41 -7.93 -0.68
N ASN A 202 -14.98 -8.85 -1.54
CA ASN A 202 -15.59 -10.17 -1.70
C ASN A 202 -14.90 -11.26 -0.86
N ARG A 203 -13.59 -11.47 -1.06
CA ARG A 203 -12.78 -12.41 -0.26
C ARG A 203 -11.61 -11.67 0.34
N TYR A 204 -11.33 -11.94 1.59
CA TYR A 204 -10.24 -11.32 2.33
C TYR A 204 -9.33 -12.39 2.90
N ASN A 205 -8.05 -12.34 2.54
CA ASN A 205 -7.04 -13.22 3.11
C ASN A 205 -5.98 -12.44 3.87
N ILE A 206 -5.74 -12.82 5.12
CA ILE A 206 -4.71 -12.22 5.99
C ILE A 206 -3.55 -13.22 6.16
N ILE A 207 -2.32 -12.75 5.99
CA ILE A 207 -1.11 -13.56 6.05
C ILE A 207 -0.14 -12.94 7.05
N GLY A 208 0.29 -13.73 8.03
CA GLY A 208 1.22 -13.26 9.05
C GLY A 208 0.54 -12.63 10.26
N LEU A 209 -0.73 -12.96 10.51
CA LEU A 209 -1.45 -12.43 11.66
C LEU A 209 -0.76 -12.82 12.97
N HIS A 210 -0.45 -11.86 13.83
CA HIS A 210 0.15 -12.15 15.14
C HIS A 210 -0.93 -12.49 16.17
N LYS A 211 -0.72 -13.58 16.93
CA LYS A 211 -1.66 -14.00 17.99
C LYS A 211 -1.89 -12.93 19.07
N ASN A 212 -0.89 -12.07 19.30
CA ASN A 212 -0.88 -11.12 20.41
C ASN A 212 -1.77 -9.87 20.19
N TYR A 213 -2.20 -9.59 18.96
CA TYR A 213 -2.82 -8.30 18.62
C TYR A 213 -4.30 -8.41 18.24
N THR A 214 -4.84 -9.62 18.16
CA THR A 214 -6.21 -9.84 17.66
C THR A 214 -7.18 -10.12 18.82
N PRO A 215 -8.18 -9.26 19.05
CA PRO A 215 -9.20 -9.49 20.07
C PRO A 215 -10.17 -10.61 19.66
N TYR A 216 -10.79 -11.24 20.66
CA TYR A 216 -11.66 -12.42 20.48
C TYR A 216 -12.81 -12.17 19.49
N TYR A 217 -13.46 -11.01 19.53
CA TYR A 217 -14.61 -10.74 18.65
C TYR A 217 -14.22 -10.79 17.16
N ILE A 218 -13.00 -10.38 16.80
CA ILE A 218 -12.54 -10.47 15.41
C ILE A 218 -12.29 -11.92 15.01
N PHE A 219 -11.75 -12.76 15.92
CA PHE A 219 -11.63 -14.19 15.63
C PHE A 219 -12.99 -14.83 15.38
N ASP A 220 -13.99 -14.53 16.23
CA ASP A 220 -15.36 -15.03 16.08
C ASP A 220 -15.97 -14.61 14.72
N ASP A 221 -15.83 -13.32 14.35
CA ASP A 221 -16.28 -12.79 13.06
C ASP A 221 -15.59 -13.45 11.86
N MET A 222 -14.27 -13.68 11.94
CA MET A 222 -13.50 -14.35 10.89
C MET A 222 -13.90 -15.82 10.75
N GLU A 223 -14.06 -16.55 11.85
CA GLU A 223 -14.44 -17.97 11.86
C GLU A 223 -15.87 -18.18 11.35
N ALA A 224 -16.78 -17.23 11.60
CA ALA A 224 -18.14 -17.24 11.07
C ALA A 224 -18.21 -16.99 9.56
N SER A 225 -17.16 -16.44 8.94
CA SER A 225 -17.15 -16.01 7.54
C SER A 225 -16.41 -16.99 6.62
N LYS A 226 -17.12 -17.56 5.64
CA LYS A 226 -16.49 -18.34 4.55
C LYS A 226 -15.69 -17.49 3.54
N LYS A 227 -15.76 -16.16 3.67
CA LYS A 227 -15.13 -15.18 2.79
C LYS A 227 -13.85 -14.60 3.38
N ILE A 228 -13.61 -14.81 4.67
CA ILE A 228 -12.40 -14.37 5.35
C ILE A 228 -11.56 -15.61 5.67
N LYS A 229 -10.26 -15.52 5.44
CA LYS A 229 -9.30 -16.56 5.83
C LYS A 229 -8.05 -15.88 6.36
N TYR A 230 -7.45 -16.42 7.41
CA TYR A 230 -6.19 -15.92 7.92
C TYR A 230 -5.18 -17.06 8.08
N SER A 231 -3.92 -16.69 8.25
CA SER A 231 -2.86 -17.60 8.69
C SER A 231 -1.99 -16.86 9.68
N LEU A 232 -1.71 -17.52 10.80
CA LEU A 232 -0.94 -16.91 11.89
C LEU A 232 0.54 -16.92 11.56
N PHE A 233 1.27 -15.87 11.94
CA PHE A 233 2.72 -15.81 11.74
C PHE A 233 3.45 -16.99 12.39
N GLU A 234 2.98 -17.47 13.55
CA GLU A 234 3.57 -18.62 14.25
C GLU A 234 3.51 -19.91 13.43
N GLU A 235 2.59 -20.03 12.47
CA GLU A 235 2.53 -21.17 11.55
C GLU A 235 3.67 -21.15 10.53
N TYR A 236 4.33 -20.00 10.32
CA TYR A 236 5.43 -19.84 9.38
C TYR A 236 6.80 -20.03 10.03
N ILE A 237 6.96 -19.77 11.32
CA ILE A 237 8.28 -19.71 12.00
C ILE A 237 9.11 -20.98 11.80
N HIS A 238 8.47 -22.15 11.84
CA HIS A 238 9.15 -23.45 11.73
C HIS A 238 9.23 -24.01 10.31
N LEU A 239 8.66 -23.31 9.32
CA LEU A 239 8.58 -23.78 7.95
C LEU A 239 9.88 -23.50 7.20
N THR A 240 10.23 -24.41 6.29
CA THR A 240 11.27 -24.14 5.29
C THR A 240 10.82 -23.03 4.35
N THR A 241 11.76 -22.38 3.65
CA THR A 241 11.42 -21.37 2.64
C THR A 241 10.42 -21.89 1.61
N ILE A 242 10.57 -23.14 1.16
CA ILE A 242 9.66 -23.74 0.17
C ILE A 242 8.26 -23.91 0.76
N ASP A 243 8.15 -24.43 1.98
CA ASP A 243 6.85 -24.64 2.63
C ASP A 243 6.11 -23.32 2.89
N LYS A 244 6.84 -22.25 3.24
CA LYS A 244 6.29 -20.89 3.34
C LYS A 244 5.70 -20.44 2.01
N LEU A 245 6.40 -20.66 0.90
CA LEU A 245 5.92 -20.30 -0.44
C LEU A 245 4.72 -21.14 -0.87
N ILE A 246 4.66 -22.43 -0.54
CA ILE A 246 3.49 -23.29 -0.80
C ILE A 246 2.28 -22.77 -0.01
N LYS A 247 2.46 -22.48 1.27
CA LYS A 247 1.41 -21.94 2.14
C LYS A 247 0.93 -20.58 1.63
N PHE A 248 1.85 -19.70 1.23
CA PHE A 248 1.55 -18.41 0.61
C PHE A 248 0.77 -18.56 -0.71
N LYS A 249 1.15 -19.52 -1.56
CA LYS A 249 0.41 -19.80 -2.80
C LYS A 249 -1.03 -20.25 -2.54
N ALA A 250 -1.27 -21.05 -1.50
CA ALA A 250 -2.63 -21.45 -1.13
C ALA A 250 -3.52 -20.26 -0.71
N SER A 251 -2.91 -19.15 -0.25
CA SER A 251 -3.61 -17.89 -0.04
C SER A 251 -4.01 -17.23 -1.36
N ALA A 252 -3.13 -17.23 -2.37
CA ALA A 252 -3.44 -16.73 -3.71
C ALA A 252 -4.61 -17.50 -4.35
N ASP A 253 -4.62 -18.83 -4.19
CA ASP A 253 -5.71 -19.68 -4.66
C ASP A 253 -7.05 -19.33 -3.97
N PHE A 254 -7.02 -19.04 -2.66
CA PHE A 254 -8.23 -18.62 -1.93
C PHE A 254 -8.81 -17.30 -2.47
N VAL A 255 -7.95 -16.33 -2.79
CA VAL A 255 -8.35 -15.07 -3.46
C VAL A 255 -8.44 -15.21 -4.99
N GLN A 256 -8.56 -16.45 -5.48
CA GLN A 256 -8.85 -16.79 -6.88
C GLN A 256 -7.81 -16.29 -7.88
N ASN A 257 -6.55 -16.10 -7.46
CA ASN A 257 -5.45 -15.61 -8.28
C ASN A 257 -5.75 -14.26 -8.98
N GLN A 258 -6.71 -13.49 -8.43
CA GLN A 258 -7.06 -12.15 -8.87
C GLN A 258 -7.43 -11.29 -7.65
N PHE A 259 -6.58 -10.34 -7.27
CA PHE A 259 -6.71 -9.64 -5.99
C PHE A 259 -6.00 -8.29 -5.94
N GLY A 260 -6.44 -7.42 -5.02
CA GLY A 260 -5.62 -6.34 -4.49
C GLY A 260 -4.57 -6.89 -3.52
N LEU A 261 -3.33 -6.43 -3.65
CA LEU A 261 -2.23 -6.82 -2.76
C LEU A 261 -1.95 -5.69 -1.77
N GLU A 262 -2.19 -5.97 -0.50
CA GLU A 262 -1.89 -5.10 0.64
C GLU A 262 -0.63 -5.64 1.34
N ILE A 263 0.34 -4.77 1.58
CA ILE A 263 1.56 -5.09 2.31
C ILE A 263 1.71 -4.06 3.43
N ASP A 264 1.35 -4.48 4.63
CA ASP A 264 1.65 -3.75 5.84
C ASP A 264 3.11 -3.95 6.22
N CYS A 265 3.84 -2.84 6.34
CA CYS A 265 5.24 -2.89 6.70
C CYS A 265 5.45 -3.36 8.16
N ASP A 266 4.43 -3.36 9.02
CA ASP A 266 4.52 -3.88 10.39
C ASP A 266 4.61 -5.41 10.48
N ALA A 267 4.23 -6.12 9.41
CA ALA A 267 4.42 -7.57 9.28
C ALA A 267 5.89 -7.97 9.09
N ILE A 268 6.77 -6.99 8.87
CA ILE A 268 8.17 -7.19 8.54
C ILE A 268 9.02 -7.01 9.79
N GLU A 269 9.86 -8.00 10.08
CA GLU A 269 10.75 -7.98 11.24
C GLU A 269 11.61 -6.70 11.27
N ASN A 270 11.56 -5.99 12.40
CA ASN A 270 12.34 -4.80 12.67
C ASN A 270 12.15 -3.64 11.67
N PHE A 271 11.10 -3.68 10.84
CA PHE A 271 10.80 -2.58 9.93
C PHE A 271 10.27 -1.37 10.71
N GLU A 272 10.63 -0.17 10.28
CA GLU A 272 10.15 1.04 10.95
C GLU A 272 8.70 1.31 10.56
N SER A 273 7.79 1.09 11.50
CA SER A 273 6.35 1.34 11.39
C SER A 273 5.77 1.84 12.72
N SER A 274 4.47 2.16 12.74
CA SER A 274 3.76 2.55 13.96
C SER A 274 3.79 1.43 15.01
N ALA A 275 3.52 0.20 14.57
CA ALA A 275 3.49 -1.01 15.38
C ALA A 275 4.75 -1.89 15.17
N LYS A 276 5.93 -1.27 15.13
CA LYS A 276 7.21 -1.99 14.91
C LYS A 276 7.36 -3.18 15.86
N SER A 277 7.59 -4.36 15.27
CA SER A 277 7.81 -5.61 15.99
C SER A 277 9.26 -6.12 15.82
N PRO A 278 9.86 -6.74 16.86
CA PRO A 278 11.16 -7.41 16.75
C PRO A 278 11.09 -8.74 16.00
N THR A 279 9.90 -9.17 15.57
CA THR A 279 9.66 -10.41 14.84
C THR A 279 8.62 -10.19 13.74
N GLY A 280 8.70 -10.96 12.66
CA GLY A 280 7.85 -10.84 11.48
C GLY A 280 8.53 -11.55 10.30
N PHE A 281 8.02 -11.35 9.09
CA PHE A 281 8.68 -11.81 7.88
C PHE A 281 9.97 -11.02 7.62
N SER A 282 10.99 -11.68 7.11
CA SER A 282 12.19 -11.01 6.61
C SER A 282 11.92 -10.29 5.30
N ILE A 283 12.74 -9.27 4.98
CA ILE A 283 12.69 -8.58 3.68
C ILE A 283 12.77 -9.55 2.50
N ASN A 284 13.60 -10.60 2.58
CA ASN A 284 13.76 -11.55 1.47
C ASN A 284 12.53 -12.47 1.29
N GLU A 285 11.82 -12.78 2.37
CA GLU A 285 10.53 -13.49 2.28
C GLU A 285 9.49 -12.61 1.59
N MET A 286 9.38 -11.34 1.99
CA MET A 286 8.48 -10.38 1.32
C MET A 286 8.77 -10.24 -0.17
N ARG A 287 10.05 -10.13 -0.55
CA ARG A 287 10.46 -10.11 -1.96
C ARG A 287 10.06 -11.39 -2.70
N SER A 288 10.16 -12.55 -2.05
CA SER A 288 9.74 -13.84 -2.62
C SER A 288 8.21 -13.92 -2.80
N PHE A 289 7.46 -13.43 -1.81
CA PHE A 289 5.99 -13.34 -1.87
C PHE A 289 5.52 -12.41 -3.00
N ILE A 290 6.12 -11.22 -3.12
CA ILE A 290 5.84 -10.27 -4.21
C ILE A 290 6.09 -10.93 -5.59
N LYS A 291 7.18 -11.68 -5.74
CA LYS A 291 7.48 -12.43 -6.98
C LYS A 291 6.49 -13.55 -7.28
N ILE A 292 5.80 -14.10 -6.28
CA ILE A 292 4.69 -15.03 -6.51
C ILE A 292 3.43 -14.26 -6.93
N CYS A 293 3.12 -13.17 -6.23
CA CYS A 293 1.95 -12.34 -6.53
C CYS A 293 1.99 -11.76 -7.94
N ARG A 294 3.15 -11.28 -8.41
CA ARG A 294 3.27 -10.70 -9.77
C ARG A 294 2.92 -11.68 -10.90
N LYS A 295 2.95 -12.98 -10.62
CA LYS A 295 2.55 -14.05 -11.57
C LYS A 295 1.03 -14.28 -11.60
N GLN A 296 0.28 -13.58 -10.76
CA GLN A 296 -1.18 -13.60 -10.68
C GLN A 296 -1.77 -12.30 -11.26
N GLU A 297 -3.09 -12.21 -11.34
CA GLU A 297 -3.79 -11.01 -11.78
C GLU A 297 -3.94 -10.01 -10.63
N VAL A 298 -2.89 -9.24 -10.36
CA VAL A 298 -2.90 -8.24 -9.29
C VAL A 298 -3.60 -6.96 -9.76
N LEU A 299 -4.64 -6.54 -9.04
CA LEU A 299 -5.49 -5.39 -9.39
C LEU A 299 -4.90 -4.05 -8.94
N TYR A 300 -4.17 -4.06 -7.83
CA TYR A 300 -3.32 -2.98 -7.33
C TYR A 300 -2.33 -3.56 -6.30
N MET A 301 -1.26 -2.84 -6.01
CA MET A 301 -0.39 -3.10 -4.86
C MET A 301 -0.32 -1.85 -3.99
N HIS A 302 -0.41 -2.00 -2.68
CA HIS A 302 -0.25 -0.92 -1.70
C HIS A 302 0.79 -1.30 -0.65
N LEU A 303 1.73 -0.38 -0.41
CA LEU A 303 2.71 -0.46 0.67
C LEU A 303 2.37 0.60 1.72
N CYS A 304 1.96 0.18 2.91
CA CYS A 304 1.47 1.05 3.99
C CYS A 304 2.32 0.98 5.27
N GLU A 305 2.01 1.87 6.22
CA GLU A 305 2.55 1.91 7.60
C GLU A 305 4.07 2.14 7.75
N ALA A 306 4.80 2.25 6.65
CA ALA A 306 6.24 2.55 6.67
C ALA A 306 6.49 3.95 7.28
N ILE A 307 7.31 4.02 8.33
CA ILE A 307 7.74 5.27 8.97
C ILE A 307 9.25 5.46 8.76
N PRO A 308 9.67 6.25 7.77
CA PRO A 308 11.08 6.58 7.64
C PRO A 308 11.61 7.37 8.84
N LYS A 309 12.85 7.07 9.22
CA LYS A 309 13.67 7.76 10.22
C LYS A 309 15.02 8.06 9.59
N GLU A 310 15.71 9.06 10.10
CA GLU A 310 17.08 9.37 9.68
C GLU A 310 17.97 8.12 9.70
N ASN A 311 18.71 7.90 8.62
CA ASN A 311 19.65 6.79 8.43
C ASN A 311 19.04 5.37 8.36
N ASN A 312 17.72 5.21 8.18
CA ASN A 312 17.14 3.90 7.93
C ASN A 312 17.11 3.53 6.43
N ASN A 313 16.78 2.27 6.13
CA ASN A 313 16.70 1.75 4.76
C ASN A 313 15.25 1.58 4.25
N VAL A 314 14.28 2.28 4.84
CA VAL A 314 12.85 2.13 4.47
C VAL A 314 12.62 2.43 3.00
N GLY A 315 13.06 3.59 2.50
CA GLY A 315 12.92 3.95 1.09
C GLY A 315 13.53 2.92 0.13
N LYS A 316 14.68 2.35 0.50
CA LYS A 316 15.32 1.27 -0.28
C LYS A 316 14.51 -0.02 -0.27
N ALA A 317 13.95 -0.41 0.87
CA ALA A 317 13.13 -1.62 0.96
C ALA A 317 11.84 -1.48 0.12
N LEU A 318 11.15 -0.34 0.24
CA LEU A 318 9.98 -0.03 -0.61
C LEU A 318 10.35 -0.05 -2.10
N SER A 319 11.51 0.52 -2.45
CA SER A 319 12.06 0.48 -3.82
C SER A 319 12.33 -0.95 -4.31
N TYR A 320 12.84 -1.84 -3.45
CA TYR A 320 12.99 -3.27 -3.79
C TYR A 320 11.63 -3.95 -4.02
N PHE A 321 10.64 -3.68 -3.17
CA PHE A 321 9.29 -4.26 -3.32
C PHE A 321 8.64 -3.83 -4.63
N VAL A 322 8.66 -2.53 -4.94
CA VAL A 322 8.12 -2.01 -6.19
C VAL A 322 8.89 -2.55 -7.39
N SER A 323 10.24 -2.52 -7.37
CA SER A 323 11.03 -3.01 -8.49
C SER A 323 10.86 -4.52 -8.74
N ASP A 324 10.74 -5.34 -7.69
CA ASP A 324 10.45 -6.77 -7.86
C ASP A 324 9.04 -7.02 -8.43
N PHE A 325 8.07 -6.15 -8.10
CA PHE A 325 6.70 -6.24 -8.60
C PHE A 325 6.55 -5.84 -10.07
N ILE A 326 7.21 -4.75 -10.49
CA ILE A 326 7.01 -4.17 -11.84
C ILE A 326 7.91 -4.76 -12.93
N ARG A 327 8.97 -5.51 -12.56
CA ARG A 327 9.85 -6.13 -13.55
C ARG A 327 9.13 -7.23 -14.34
N ASP A 328 9.43 -7.28 -15.63
CA ASP A 328 8.94 -8.30 -16.58
C ASP A 328 9.90 -9.49 -16.73
N ASP A 329 10.83 -9.69 -15.79
CA ASP A 329 11.75 -10.82 -15.81
C ASP A 329 11.00 -12.13 -15.44
N ASP A 330 11.25 -13.22 -16.16
CA ASP A 330 10.89 -14.58 -15.74
C ASP A 330 12.10 -15.32 -15.16
#